data_AF-A0A7V4T664-F1
#
_entry.id   AF-A0A7V4T664-F1
#
_cell.length_a   1.000
_cell.length_b   1.000
_cell.length_c   1.000
_cell.angle_alpha   90.00
_cell.angle_beta   90.00
_cell.angle_gamma   90.00
#
_symmetry.space_group_name_H-M   'P 1'
#
loop_
_entity.id
_entity.type
_entity.pdbx_description
1 polymer ?
#
loop_
_entity_poly.entity_id
_entity_poly.type
_entity_poly.pdbx_seq_one_letter_code
_entity_poly.pdbx_strand_id
1 'polypeptide(L)'
;MLIIDCDTYIGRQAASFEEATPEMLLGAESAEGVSYAMAYSVKARTYDARCGNDEILRIAQKYPRILPVASVDPREHCRFESEIARVANLGFVALRVFPELQGWQVDSLLFARIVNACAEHAMPLMLSANATGRASEIVRVAKHTSNPIILLNVNYNALAEALSAAAARPNTFISTQYFITPGALEIAAESVGADRLVLGTNCPDFSARPPINMIMLSELSDEDKANILGGNLARIIAPQVRKLGQTLVESADFSNYEKRRLRGPKIDAHGHIGPWPFPMTDCWAEDLEKLMRKCGIERAIISSTEAIVNDFIEGNAVLARELEKSDMLLGYVTVNPHQLEQSVQEMDKYFKSPRFVGVKLHPGYAGISIDSEAVLRLAAEVAKRNVPFLIHTWGYSEPLKILKLAEEYPEMPIIMGHGGAVAWREAIDVLGKTRNVYTELCTSQSHRNKVRETISAVGYDRILFGTDLGLFDPAHVLG
;
A
#
# COMPACT_ATOMS: atom_id res chain seq x y z
N MET A 1 -24.46 -5.19 -1.05
CA MET A 1 -23.28 -5.83 -0.44
C MET A 1 -22.87 -5.05 0.80
N LEU A 2 -22.74 -5.73 1.94
CA LEU A 2 -22.18 -5.17 3.17
C LEU A 2 -20.66 -5.03 3.04
N ILE A 3 -20.14 -3.81 3.25
CA ILE A 3 -18.69 -3.55 3.32
C ILE A 3 -18.35 -3.05 4.72
N ILE A 4 -17.33 -3.63 5.35
CA ILE A 4 -16.85 -3.22 6.68
C ILE A 4 -15.33 -3.06 6.60
N ASP A 5 -14.84 -1.87 6.91
CA ASP A 5 -13.41 -1.62 7.03
C ASP A 5 -12.95 -1.97 8.45
N CYS A 6 -12.05 -2.95 8.58
CA CYS A 6 -11.54 -3.37 9.88
C CYS A 6 -10.56 -2.39 10.52
N ASP A 7 -9.95 -1.48 9.75
CA ASP A 7 -8.80 -0.72 10.25
C ASP A 7 -8.88 0.77 9.89
N THR A 8 -9.52 1.55 10.76
CA THR A 8 -9.61 3.01 10.62
C THR A 8 -9.34 3.71 11.95
N TYR A 9 -9.19 5.04 11.93
CA TYR A 9 -8.99 5.79 13.17
C TYR A 9 -9.54 7.21 13.11
N ILE A 10 -9.72 7.80 14.29
CA ILE A 10 -10.19 9.17 14.48
C ILE A 10 -9.30 9.89 15.50
N GLY A 11 -9.04 11.16 15.28
CA GLY A 11 -8.28 12.04 16.18
C GLY A 11 -7.02 12.62 15.55
N ARG A 12 -6.31 13.42 16.35
CA ARG A 12 -5.14 14.18 15.91
C ARG A 12 -3.87 13.34 15.98
N GLN A 13 -3.12 13.32 14.88
CA GLN A 13 -1.75 12.79 14.86
C GLN A 13 -0.75 13.95 14.98
N ALA A 14 0.30 13.78 15.78
CA ALA A 14 1.34 14.81 15.92
C ALA A 14 2.09 15.12 14.61
N ALA A 15 2.22 14.11 13.73
CA ALA A 15 2.89 14.23 12.45
C ALA A 15 1.99 14.70 11.30
N SER A 16 0.68 14.90 11.54
CA SER A 16 -0.27 15.37 10.53
C SER A 16 -0.73 16.80 10.85
N PHE A 17 -0.95 17.59 9.80
CA PHE A 17 -1.52 18.93 9.92
C PHE A 17 -3.05 18.90 10.12
N GLU A 18 -3.72 17.85 9.64
CA GLU A 18 -5.17 17.70 9.75
C GLU A 18 -5.55 16.63 10.78
N GLU A 19 -6.56 16.95 11.59
CA GLU A 19 -7.18 16.03 12.52
C GLU A 19 -8.17 15.13 11.77
N ALA A 20 -8.07 13.81 11.95
CA ALA A 20 -9.03 12.87 11.40
C ALA A 20 -10.36 12.99 12.15
N THR A 21 -11.37 13.64 11.54
CA THR A 21 -12.70 13.78 12.13
C THR A 21 -13.62 12.62 11.72
N PRO A 22 -14.69 12.32 12.49
CA PRO A 22 -15.71 11.34 12.09
C PRO A 22 -16.31 11.63 10.70
N GLU A 23 -16.55 12.91 10.38
CA GLU A 23 -17.09 13.35 9.09
C GLU A 23 -16.13 13.09 7.94
N MET A 24 -14.82 13.33 8.16
CA MET A 24 -13.80 13.04 7.15
C MET A 24 -13.69 11.54 6.87
N LEU A 25 -13.67 10.72 7.93
CA LEU A 25 -13.64 9.27 7.79
C LEU A 25 -14.88 8.76 7.04
N LEU A 26 -16.07 9.06 7.54
CA LEU A 26 -17.32 8.59 6.95
C LEU A 26 -17.55 9.16 5.55
N GLY A 27 -17.11 10.38 5.27
CA GLY A 27 -17.18 10.97 3.94
C GLY A 27 -16.30 10.24 2.92
N ALA A 28 -15.06 9.91 3.31
CA ALA A 28 -14.14 9.13 2.48
C ALA A 28 -14.66 7.71 2.24
N GLU A 29 -15.13 7.04 3.29
CA GLU A 29 -15.66 5.68 3.23
C GLU A 29 -16.98 5.56 2.44
N SER A 30 -17.91 6.50 2.63
CA SER A 30 -19.18 6.49 1.91
C SER A 30 -19.01 6.67 0.41
N ALA A 31 -17.96 7.40 0.00
CA ALA A 31 -17.64 7.57 -1.41
C ALA A 31 -17.26 6.24 -2.09
N GLU A 32 -16.76 5.28 -1.31
CA GLU A 32 -16.33 3.96 -1.79
C GLU A 32 -17.30 2.84 -1.39
N GLY A 33 -18.48 3.19 -0.87
CA GLY A 33 -19.52 2.22 -0.49
C GLY A 33 -19.25 1.48 0.83
N VAL A 34 -18.32 1.93 1.67
CA VAL A 34 -18.10 1.29 2.97
C VAL A 34 -19.31 1.52 3.88
N SER A 35 -19.91 0.46 4.44
CA SER A 35 -21.10 0.56 5.28
C SER A 35 -20.74 0.92 6.74
N TYR A 36 -19.69 0.30 7.27
CA TYR A 36 -19.23 0.51 8.65
C TYR A 36 -17.71 0.63 8.74
N ALA A 37 -17.25 1.52 9.60
CA ALA A 37 -15.84 1.74 9.94
C ALA A 37 -15.55 1.15 11.32
N MET A 38 -14.61 0.21 11.45
CA MET A 38 -14.04 -0.14 12.74
C MET A 38 -12.95 0.88 13.08
N ALA A 39 -13.23 1.77 14.04
CA ALA A 39 -12.36 2.91 14.35
C ALA A 39 -11.86 2.87 15.79
N TYR A 40 -10.58 3.20 16.00
CA TYR A 40 -10.01 3.52 17.30
C TYR A 40 -9.68 5.02 17.40
N SER A 41 -9.55 5.53 18.64
CA SER A 41 -9.03 6.89 18.86
C SER A 41 -7.50 6.91 18.78
N VAL A 42 -6.93 7.88 18.05
CA VAL A 42 -5.48 8.12 18.05
C VAL A 42 -4.95 8.35 19.47
N LYS A 43 -5.75 8.97 20.34
CA LYS A 43 -5.41 9.18 21.76
C LYS A 43 -5.16 7.85 22.49
N ALA A 44 -5.94 6.81 22.17
CA ALA A 44 -5.81 5.48 22.74
C ALA A 44 -4.53 4.75 22.27
N ARG A 45 -4.00 5.18 21.12
CA ARG A 45 -2.76 4.67 20.52
C ARG A 45 -1.52 5.38 21.06
N THR A 46 -1.58 6.70 21.25
CA THR A 46 -0.39 7.56 21.44
C THR A 46 -0.27 8.23 22.81
N TYR A 47 -1.31 8.24 23.64
CA TYR A 47 -1.30 9.01 24.90
C TYR A 47 -1.84 8.24 26.11
N ASP A 48 -3.15 7.98 26.15
CA ASP A 48 -3.80 7.29 27.27
C ASP A 48 -4.91 6.40 26.69
N ALA A 49 -4.73 5.10 26.84
CA ALA A 49 -5.61 4.08 26.28
C ALA A 49 -7.07 4.27 26.69
N ARG A 50 -7.31 4.48 28.00
CA ARG A 50 -8.65 4.58 28.57
C ARG A 50 -9.38 5.84 28.11
N CYS A 51 -8.73 7.00 28.14
CA CYS A 51 -9.29 8.27 27.66
C CYS A 51 -9.64 8.19 26.18
N GLY A 52 -8.79 7.54 25.37
CA GLY A 52 -9.08 7.33 23.95
C GLY A 52 -10.21 6.34 23.71
N ASN A 53 -10.31 5.26 24.50
CA ASN A 53 -11.44 4.34 24.46
C ASN A 53 -12.77 5.07 24.79
N ASP A 54 -12.80 5.89 25.84
CA ASP A 54 -13.99 6.66 26.21
C ASP A 54 -14.34 7.75 25.18
N GLU A 55 -13.36 8.26 24.44
CA GLU A 55 -13.58 9.16 23.30
C GLU A 55 -14.23 8.46 22.12
N ILE A 56 -13.67 7.33 21.67
CA ILE A 56 -14.21 6.63 20.50
C ILE A 56 -15.59 6.03 20.76
N LEU A 57 -15.87 5.62 22.01
CA LEU A 57 -17.20 5.17 22.40
C LEU A 57 -18.25 6.29 22.27
N ARG A 58 -17.93 7.50 22.75
CA ARG A 58 -18.82 8.68 22.60
C ARG A 58 -19.05 9.04 21.14
N ILE A 59 -18.02 8.90 20.30
CA ILE A 59 -18.14 9.11 18.86
C ILE A 59 -19.06 8.05 18.25
N ALA A 60 -18.85 6.76 18.52
CA ALA A 60 -19.69 5.68 18.00
C ALA A 60 -21.18 5.83 18.38
N GLN A 61 -21.47 6.36 19.57
CA GLN A 61 -22.85 6.67 19.99
C GLN A 61 -23.51 7.78 19.13
N LYS A 62 -22.72 8.75 18.66
CA LYS A 62 -23.20 9.84 17.80
C LYS A 62 -23.24 9.45 16.32
N TYR A 63 -22.36 8.54 15.89
CA TYR A 63 -22.21 8.10 14.51
C TYR A 63 -22.34 6.57 14.43
N PRO A 64 -23.55 6.02 14.25
CA PRO A 64 -23.80 4.57 14.33
C PRO A 64 -23.07 3.71 13.30
N ARG A 65 -22.52 4.31 12.22
CA ARG A 65 -21.67 3.62 11.23
C ARG A 65 -20.23 3.39 11.73
N ILE A 66 -19.85 4.01 12.84
CA ILE A 66 -18.56 3.78 13.50
C ILE A 66 -18.73 2.70 14.55
N LEU A 67 -18.00 1.60 14.38
CA LEU A 67 -17.89 0.51 15.33
C LEU A 67 -16.63 0.74 16.20
N PRO A 68 -16.77 0.87 17.53
CA PRO A 68 -15.65 1.25 18.39
C PRO A 68 -14.65 0.10 18.56
N VAL A 69 -13.38 0.37 18.24
CA VAL A 69 -12.23 -0.51 18.48
C VAL A 69 -11.43 0.02 19.66
N ALA A 70 -11.14 -0.85 20.61
CA ALA A 70 -10.41 -0.49 21.82
C ALA A 70 -8.91 -0.61 21.60
N SER A 71 -8.13 0.08 22.43
CA SER A 71 -6.70 -0.12 22.58
C SER A 71 -6.33 -0.27 24.04
N VAL A 72 -5.19 -0.91 24.30
CA VAL A 72 -4.51 -0.92 25.60
C VAL A 72 -3.03 -0.68 25.39
N ASP A 73 -2.40 -0.02 26.35
CA ASP A 73 -0.96 0.08 26.44
C ASP A 73 -0.50 -0.69 27.71
N PRO A 74 0.17 -1.83 27.56
CA PRO A 74 0.59 -2.63 28.71
C PRO A 74 1.65 -1.95 29.58
N ARG A 75 2.23 -0.83 29.12
CA ARG A 75 3.21 -0.03 29.86
C ARG A 75 2.55 0.96 30.83
N GLU A 76 1.34 1.44 30.51
CA GLU A 76 0.64 2.43 31.34
C GLU A 76 0.27 1.85 32.71
N HIS A 77 -0.19 0.58 32.73
CA HIS A 77 -0.69 -0.06 33.96
C HIS A 77 -0.38 -1.56 33.96
N CYS A 78 0.10 -2.09 35.09
CA CYS A 78 0.32 -3.53 35.26
C CYS A 78 -0.97 -4.40 35.26
N ARG A 79 -2.16 -3.81 35.11
CA ARG A 79 -3.49 -4.47 35.14
C ARG A 79 -4.39 -4.09 33.96
N PHE A 80 -3.82 -3.99 32.76
CA PHE A 80 -4.55 -3.67 31.53
C PHE A 80 -5.69 -4.65 31.21
N GLU A 81 -5.70 -5.87 31.78
CA GLU A 81 -6.78 -6.84 31.61
C GLU A 81 -8.14 -6.32 32.11
N SER A 82 -8.13 -5.49 33.17
CA SER A 82 -9.36 -4.87 33.67
C SER A 82 -9.99 -3.90 32.66
N GLU A 83 -9.16 -3.24 31.83
CA GLU A 83 -9.63 -2.39 30.75
C GLU A 83 -10.17 -3.23 29.59
N ILE A 84 -9.51 -4.33 29.22
CA ILE A 84 -10.00 -5.29 28.21
C ILE A 84 -11.38 -5.82 28.60
N ALA A 85 -11.56 -6.21 29.86
CA ALA A 85 -12.85 -6.64 30.40
C ALA A 85 -13.91 -5.54 30.30
N ARG A 86 -13.54 -4.29 30.64
CA ARG A 86 -14.46 -3.14 30.59
C ARG A 86 -14.93 -2.87 29.17
N VAL A 87 -14.03 -2.73 28.21
CA VAL A 87 -14.38 -2.42 26.81
C VAL A 87 -15.17 -3.55 26.16
N ALA A 88 -14.90 -4.81 26.54
CA ALA A 88 -15.70 -5.95 26.09
C ALA A 88 -17.13 -5.97 26.63
N ASN A 89 -17.34 -5.47 27.85
CA ASN A 89 -18.68 -5.31 28.42
C ASN A 89 -19.43 -4.11 27.81
N LEU A 90 -18.69 -3.09 27.37
CA LEU A 90 -19.23 -1.92 26.66
C LEU A 90 -19.52 -2.20 25.16
N GLY A 91 -19.17 -3.40 24.67
CA GLY A 91 -19.47 -3.84 23.31
C GLY A 91 -18.45 -3.42 22.25
N PHE A 92 -17.24 -2.98 22.62
CA PHE A 92 -16.19 -2.74 21.63
C PHE A 92 -16.00 -3.97 20.73
N VAL A 93 -15.87 -3.76 19.42
CA VAL A 93 -15.95 -4.84 18.44
C VAL A 93 -14.64 -5.62 18.28
N ALA A 94 -13.53 -5.01 18.69
CA ALA A 94 -12.20 -5.61 18.69
C ALA A 94 -11.24 -4.83 19.63
N LEU A 95 -10.09 -5.43 19.92
CA LEU A 95 -8.94 -4.79 20.54
C LEU A 95 -7.81 -4.66 19.52
N ARG A 96 -7.32 -3.45 19.26
CA ARG A 96 -6.10 -3.18 18.48
C ARG A 96 -4.95 -2.81 19.40
N VAL A 97 -3.78 -3.41 19.21
CA VAL A 97 -2.56 -3.11 19.99
C VAL A 97 -1.42 -2.61 19.10
N PHE A 98 -0.50 -1.83 19.68
CA PHE A 98 0.53 -1.09 18.93
C PHE A 98 1.96 -1.31 19.46
N PRO A 99 2.45 -2.56 19.48
CA PRO A 99 3.76 -2.90 20.06
C PRO A 99 4.92 -2.09 19.46
N GLU A 100 4.93 -1.86 18.14
CA GLU A 100 6.02 -1.14 17.48
C GLU A 100 6.12 0.32 17.92
N LEU A 101 4.97 1.00 17.99
CA LEU A 101 4.91 2.39 18.42
C LEU A 101 5.20 2.53 19.93
N GLN A 102 4.74 1.56 20.71
CA GLN A 102 4.85 1.55 22.16
C GLN A 102 6.16 0.90 22.66
N GLY A 103 6.98 0.32 21.79
CA GLY A 103 8.29 -0.23 22.16
C GLY A 103 8.23 -1.48 23.06
N TRP A 104 7.20 -2.32 22.94
CA TRP A 104 7.14 -3.66 23.56
C TRP A 104 7.01 -4.74 22.49
N GLN A 105 7.30 -6.01 22.84
CA GLN A 105 7.42 -7.10 21.87
C GLN A 105 6.28 -8.11 21.94
N VAL A 106 5.91 -8.69 20.80
CA VAL A 106 4.83 -9.69 20.72
C VAL A 106 5.26 -11.08 21.18
N ASP A 107 6.56 -11.36 21.33
CA ASP A 107 7.07 -12.60 21.94
C ASP A 107 7.12 -12.55 23.47
N SER A 108 6.67 -11.44 24.07
CA SER A 108 6.73 -11.22 25.51
C SER A 108 5.54 -11.80 26.29
N LEU A 109 5.72 -11.95 27.61
CA LEU A 109 4.63 -12.29 28.54
C LEU A 109 3.52 -11.23 28.59
N LEU A 110 3.81 -9.96 28.25
CA LEU A 110 2.79 -8.92 28.15
C LEU A 110 1.78 -9.27 27.04
N PHE A 111 2.28 -9.71 25.89
CA PHE A 111 1.43 -10.13 24.79
C PHE A 111 0.62 -11.38 25.13
N ALA A 112 1.23 -12.37 25.78
CA ALA A 112 0.52 -13.56 26.24
C ALA A 112 -0.67 -13.23 27.16
N ARG A 113 -0.51 -12.26 28.08
CA ARG A 113 -1.58 -11.78 28.95
C ARG A 113 -2.71 -11.07 28.16
N ILE A 114 -2.36 -10.26 27.16
CA ILE A 114 -3.34 -9.63 26.26
C ILE A 114 -4.14 -10.70 25.51
N VAL A 115 -3.47 -11.70 24.93
CA VAL A 115 -4.13 -12.81 24.20
C VAL A 115 -5.13 -13.55 25.11
N ASN A 116 -4.73 -13.86 26.35
CA ASN A 116 -5.60 -14.55 27.30
C ASN A 116 -6.81 -13.69 27.69
N ALA A 117 -6.60 -12.41 28.02
CA ALA A 117 -7.70 -11.51 28.37
C ALA A 117 -8.69 -11.30 27.20
N CYS A 118 -8.19 -11.20 25.96
CA CYS A 118 -9.06 -11.17 24.78
C CYS A 118 -9.89 -12.45 24.63
N ALA A 119 -9.27 -13.62 24.86
CA ALA A 119 -9.94 -14.90 24.77
C ALA A 119 -11.05 -15.08 25.83
N GLU A 120 -10.79 -14.66 27.08
CA GLU A 120 -11.77 -14.68 28.17
C GLU A 120 -13.05 -13.88 27.85
N HIS A 121 -12.93 -12.84 27.02
CA HIS A 121 -14.02 -11.93 26.68
C HIS A 121 -14.52 -12.04 25.23
N ALA A 122 -14.04 -13.05 24.49
CA ALA A 122 -14.32 -13.26 23.06
C ALA A 122 -14.11 -11.99 22.20
N MET A 123 -13.04 -11.24 22.51
CA MET A 123 -12.70 -9.98 21.87
C MET A 123 -11.67 -10.21 20.76
N PRO A 124 -12.01 -10.05 19.47
CA PRO A 124 -11.04 -10.17 18.39
C PRO A 124 -9.80 -9.29 18.62
N LEU A 125 -8.61 -9.85 18.40
CA LEU A 125 -7.34 -9.15 18.58
C LEU A 125 -6.76 -8.74 17.23
N MET A 126 -6.39 -7.48 17.09
CA MET A 126 -5.84 -6.90 15.85
C MET A 126 -4.47 -6.29 16.12
N LEU A 127 -3.50 -6.56 15.24
CA LEU A 127 -2.16 -5.97 15.34
C LEU A 127 -1.37 -6.07 14.04
N SER A 128 -0.35 -5.21 13.90
CA SER A 128 0.52 -5.16 12.75
C SER A 128 1.38 -6.43 12.61
N ALA A 129 1.49 -6.94 11.39
CA ALA A 129 2.36 -8.05 11.00
C ALA A 129 3.23 -7.67 9.79
N ASN A 130 3.71 -6.43 9.77
CA ASN A 130 4.44 -5.83 8.64
C ASN A 130 5.94 -6.13 8.61
N ALA A 131 6.48 -6.79 9.64
CA ALA A 131 7.89 -7.12 9.77
C ALA A 131 8.13 -8.63 9.65
N THR A 132 9.28 -9.01 9.11
CA THR A 132 9.75 -10.41 9.11
C THR A 132 9.77 -10.96 10.53
N GLY A 133 9.36 -12.22 10.72
CA GLY A 133 9.21 -12.89 12.01
C GLY A 133 7.87 -12.61 12.68
N ARG A 134 7.25 -11.45 12.44
CA ARG A 134 6.19 -10.91 13.30
C ARG A 134 4.96 -11.80 13.32
N ALA A 135 4.47 -12.23 12.16
CA ALA A 135 3.31 -13.11 12.08
C ALA A 135 3.55 -14.44 12.81
N SER A 136 4.74 -15.02 12.67
CA SER A 136 5.14 -16.26 13.34
C SER A 136 5.21 -16.12 14.86
N GLU A 137 5.75 -15.00 15.37
CA GLU A 137 5.78 -14.72 16.81
C GLU A 137 4.38 -14.62 17.39
N ILE A 138 3.49 -13.88 16.72
CA ILE A 138 2.09 -13.69 17.13
C ILE A 138 1.39 -15.04 17.28
N VAL A 139 1.43 -15.88 16.24
CA VAL A 139 0.74 -17.18 16.27
C VAL A 139 1.34 -18.18 17.25
N ARG A 140 2.66 -18.06 17.52
CA ARG A 140 3.35 -18.90 18.51
C ARG A 140 2.91 -18.58 19.92
N VAL A 141 2.84 -17.30 20.30
CA VAL A 141 2.35 -16.90 21.63
C VAL A 141 0.85 -17.21 21.75
N ALA A 142 0.09 -17.00 20.68
CA ALA A 142 -1.34 -17.25 20.65
C ALA A 142 -1.74 -18.72 20.47
N LYS A 143 -0.79 -19.68 20.50
CA LYS A 143 -1.03 -21.08 20.11
C LYS A 143 -2.23 -21.75 20.79
N HIS A 144 -2.58 -21.36 22.02
CA HIS A 144 -3.65 -21.99 22.82
C HIS A 144 -5.01 -21.28 22.74
N THR A 145 -5.12 -20.11 22.11
CA THR A 145 -6.40 -19.41 21.99
C THR A 145 -7.18 -19.84 20.75
N SER A 146 -8.51 -19.93 20.85
CA SER A 146 -9.43 -20.02 19.70
C SER A 146 -10.00 -18.65 19.29
N ASN A 147 -9.67 -17.59 20.04
CA ASN A 147 -10.14 -16.24 19.78
C ASN A 147 -9.59 -15.69 18.45
N PRO A 148 -10.37 -14.95 17.65
CA PRO A 148 -9.90 -14.40 16.38
C PRO A 148 -8.69 -13.47 16.53
N ILE A 149 -7.72 -13.61 15.61
CA ILE A 149 -6.56 -12.74 15.46
C ILE A 149 -6.54 -12.22 14.03
N ILE A 150 -6.48 -10.90 13.86
CA ILE A 150 -6.42 -10.25 12.55
C ILE A 150 -5.05 -9.61 12.39
N LEU A 151 -4.29 -10.12 11.42
CA LEU A 151 -2.98 -9.59 11.03
C LEU A 151 -3.18 -8.39 10.10
N LEU A 152 -2.79 -7.22 10.58
CA LEU A 152 -2.88 -5.95 9.86
C LEU A 152 -1.56 -5.60 9.19
N ASN A 153 -1.61 -4.69 8.22
CA ASN A 153 -0.42 -4.12 7.58
C ASN A 153 0.55 -5.15 6.94
N VAL A 154 0.07 -6.33 6.54
CA VAL A 154 0.90 -7.35 5.90
C VAL A 154 1.30 -6.87 4.50
N ASN A 155 2.53 -6.39 4.36
CA ASN A 155 3.10 -6.00 3.07
C ASN A 155 3.65 -7.22 2.31
N TYR A 156 3.97 -7.04 1.02
CA TYR A 156 4.47 -8.10 0.14
C TYR A 156 5.79 -8.74 0.62
N ASN A 157 6.63 -8.05 1.41
CA ASN A 157 7.84 -8.65 2.00
C ASN A 157 7.50 -9.65 3.11
N ALA A 158 6.45 -9.40 3.88
CA ALA A 158 6.00 -10.25 4.99
C ALA A 158 4.90 -11.24 4.59
N LEU A 159 4.36 -11.15 3.38
CA LEU A 159 3.18 -11.89 2.94
C LEU A 159 3.36 -13.41 3.03
N ALA A 160 4.48 -13.95 2.55
CA ALA A 160 4.75 -15.40 2.58
C ALA A 160 4.67 -15.96 4.00
N GLU A 161 5.23 -15.22 4.95
CA GLU A 161 5.25 -15.61 6.35
C GLU A 161 3.88 -15.44 7.01
N ALA A 162 3.17 -14.35 6.71
CA ALA A 162 1.82 -14.13 7.20
C ALA A 162 0.85 -15.22 6.71
N LEU A 163 0.93 -15.62 5.44
CA LEU A 163 0.15 -16.72 4.88
C LEU A 163 0.48 -18.04 5.59
N SER A 164 1.76 -18.33 5.82
CA SER A 164 2.20 -19.53 6.55
C SER A 164 1.68 -19.54 8.00
N ALA A 165 1.77 -18.41 8.68
CA ALA A 165 1.29 -18.25 10.06
C ALA A 165 -0.24 -18.37 10.15
N ALA A 166 -0.98 -17.79 9.21
CA ALA A 166 -2.42 -17.92 9.13
C ALA A 166 -2.85 -19.34 8.74
N ALA A 167 -2.16 -20.01 7.83
CA ALA A 167 -2.41 -21.40 7.45
C ALA A 167 -2.31 -22.36 8.65
N ALA A 168 -1.38 -22.10 9.57
CA ALA A 168 -1.18 -22.90 10.78
C ALA A 168 -2.35 -22.85 11.79
N ARG A 169 -3.29 -21.90 11.65
CA ARG A 169 -4.36 -21.66 12.63
C ARG A 169 -5.68 -21.21 11.99
N PRO A 170 -6.82 -21.89 12.26
CA PRO A 170 -8.10 -21.53 11.64
C PRO A 170 -8.69 -20.19 12.12
N ASN A 171 -8.21 -19.65 13.25
CA ASN A 171 -8.68 -18.39 13.84
C ASN A 171 -7.78 -17.18 13.54
N THR A 172 -6.87 -17.29 12.55
CA THR A 172 -5.99 -16.20 12.13
C THR A 172 -6.44 -15.68 10.76
N PHE A 173 -6.70 -14.38 10.69
CA PHE A 173 -7.22 -13.66 9.52
C PHE A 173 -6.19 -12.62 9.06
N ILE A 174 -6.26 -12.21 7.79
CA ILE A 174 -5.34 -11.22 7.23
C ILE A 174 -6.13 -10.07 6.59
N SER A 175 -5.71 -8.83 6.90
CA SER A 175 -6.21 -7.64 6.23
C SER A 175 -5.59 -7.48 4.85
N THR A 176 -6.40 -7.16 3.85
CA THR A 176 -5.99 -7.03 2.43
C THR A 176 -5.33 -5.69 2.08
N GLN A 177 -5.13 -4.80 3.06
CA GLN A 177 -4.70 -3.41 2.86
C GLN A 177 -3.49 -3.22 1.93
N TYR A 178 -2.50 -4.12 2.00
CA TYR A 178 -1.27 -4.04 1.20
C TYR A 178 -1.12 -5.20 0.21
N PHE A 179 -2.22 -5.85 -0.17
CA PHE A 179 -2.25 -6.85 -1.23
C PHE A 179 -2.27 -6.12 -2.58
N ILE A 180 -1.16 -5.48 -2.93
CA ILE A 180 -1.04 -4.55 -4.05
C ILE A 180 -0.36 -5.15 -5.28
N THR A 181 0.27 -6.32 -5.14
CA THR A 181 1.01 -6.97 -6.22
C THR A 181 0.05 -7.83 -7.07
N PRO A 182 0.33 -8.02 -8.37
CA PRO A 182 -0.46 -8.91 -9.23
C PRO A 182 -0.64 -10.30 -8.61
N GLY A 183 -1.88 -10.78 -8.56
CA GLY A 183 -2.22 -12.11 -8.03
C GLY A 183 -2.18 -12.26 -6.51
N ALA A 184 -1.90 -11.19 -5.74
CA ALA A 184 -1.76 -11.29 -4.28
C ALA A 184 -3.02 -11.83 -3.58
N LEU A 185 -4.21 -11.45 -4.04
CA LEU A 185 -5.49 -11.90 -3.48
C LEU A 185 -5.75 -13.37 -3.80
N GLU A 186 -5.49 -13.79 -5.04
CA GLU A 186 -5.62 -15.17 -5.50
C GLU A 186 -4.67 -16.08 -4.71
N ILE A 187 -3.39 -15.72 -4.63
CA ILE A 187 -2.38 -16.45 -3.85
C ILE A 187 -2.79 -16.57 -2.38
N ALA A 188 -3.30 -15.48 -1.79
CA ALA A 188 -3.75 -15.50 -0.41
C ALA A 188 -5.00 -16.38 -0.22
N ALA A 189 -5.99 -16.29 -1.10
CA ALA A 189 -7.19 -17.11 -1.06
C ALA A 189 -6.89 -18.59 -1.32
N GLU A 190 -5.93 -18.93 -2.18
CA GLU A 190 -5.48 -20.32 -2.37
C GLU A 190 -4.73 -20.86 -1.13
N SER A 191 -3.91 -20.01 -0.50
CA SER A 191 -3.08 -20.39 0.65
C SER A 191 -3.88 -20.54 1.93
N VAL A 192 -4.82 -19.62 2.19
CA VAL A 192 -5.58 -19.56 3.43
C VAL A 192 -7.10 -19.58 3.24
N GLY A 193 -7.65 -19.52 2.05
CA GLY A 193 -9.10 -19.41 1.85
C GLY A 193 -9.57 -17.96 1.96
N ALA A 194 -10.49 -17.59 1.07
CA ALA A 194 -11.07 -16.25 1.05
C ALA A 194 -11.85 -15.92 2.34
N ASP A 195 -12.31 -16.94 3.08
CA ASP A 195 -12.98 -16.80 4.37
C ASP A 195 -12.05 -16.29 5.49
N ARG A 196 -10.73 -16.34 5.28
CA ARG A 196 -9.70 -15.81 6.21
C ARG A 196 -9.16 -14.42 5.84
N LEU A 197 -9.72 -13.77 4.83
CA LEU A 197 -9.31 -12.42 4.41
C LEU A 197 -10.36 -11.37 4.79
N VAL A 198 -9.93 -10.19 5.21
CA VAL A 198 -10.82 -9.07 5.57
C VAL A 198 -10.36 -7.76 4.96
N LEU A 199 -11.30 -6.88 4.62
CA LEU A 199 -10.95 -5.52 4.19
C LEU A 199 -10.35 -4.71 5.34
N GLY A 200 -9.21 -4.08 5.10
CA GLY A 200 -8.70 -2.97 5.91
C GLY A 200 -8.07 -1.91 5.01
N THR A 201 -8.15 -0.65 5.41
CA THR A 201 -7.67 0.45 4.55
C THR A 201 -6.75 1.46 5.24
N ASN A 202 -6.78 1.54 6.57
CA ASN A 202 -6.11 2.59 7.36
C ASN A 202 -6.59 4.01 6.98
N CYS A 203 -7.87 4.13 6.62
CA CYS A 203 -8.58 5.39 6.49
C CYS A 203 -8.51 6.18 7.82
N PRO A 204 -8.37 7.51 7.82
CA PRO A 204 -8.50 8.39 6.65
C PRO A 204 -7.19 8.83 5.98
N ASP A 205 -6.01 8.49 6.48
CA ASP A 205 -4.74 8.89 5.81
C ASP A 205 -4.60 8.29 4.41
N PHE A 206 -5.09 7.07 4.25
CA PHE A 206 -5.07 6.34 3.00
C PHE A 206 -6.47 6.28 2.37
N SER A 207 -6.50 6.26 1.04
CA SER A 207 -7.73 6.02 0.30
C SER A 207 -8.24 4.61 0.58
N ALA A 208 -9.55 4.45 0.78
CA ALA A 208 -10.20 3.14 0.88
C ALA A 208 -10.31 2.44 -0.50
N ARG A 209 -10.18 3.22 -1.58
CA ARG A 209 -10.40 2.77 -2.94
C ARG A 209 -9.40 1.70 -3.42
N PRO A 210 -8.08 1.81 -3.22
CA PRO A 210 -7.14 0.80 -3.69
C PRO A 210 -7.42 -0.63 -3.20
N PRO A 211 -7.55 -0.92 -1.89
CA PRO A 211 -7.83 -2.29 -1.45
C PRO A 211 -9.21 -2.79 -1.91
N ILE A 212 -10.21 -1.89 -2.04
CA ILE A 212 -11.51 -2.26 -2.61
C ILE A 212 -11.36 -2.60 -4.10
N ASN A 213 -10.60 -1.81 -4.88
CA ASN A 213 -10.32 -2.09 -6.28
C ASN A 213 -9.64 -3.45 -6.45
N MET A 214 -8.62 -3.74 -5.64
CA MET A 214 -7.94 -5.03 -5.67
C MET A 214 -8.93 -6.19 -5.49
N ILE A 215 -9.85 -6.08 -4.52
CA ILE A 215 -10.85 -7.13 -4.29
C ILE A 215 -11.84 -7.20 -5.46
N MET A 216 -12.42 -6.07 -5.87
CA MET A 216 -13.44 -6.03 -6.91
C MET A 216 -12.93 -6.50 -8.26
N LEU A 217 -11.69 -6.15 -8.58
CA LEU A 217 -11.01 -6.53 -9.81
C LEU A 217 -10.25 -7.85 -9.68
N SER A 218 -10.31 -8.59 -8.57
CA SER A 218 -9.70 -9.93 -8.50
C SER A 218 -10.45 -10.94 -9.38
N GLU A 219 -9.82 -12.07 -9.67
CA GLU A 219 -10.44 -13.22 -10.35
C GLU A 219 -11.24 -14.12 -9.39
N LEU A 220 -11.37 -13.73 -8.12
CA LEU A 220 -12.19 -14.43 -7.13
C LEU A 220 -13.68 -14.40 -7.49
N SER A 221 -14.42 -15.36 -6.94
CA SER A 221 -15.88 -15.42 -7.10
C SER A 221 -16.57 -14.21 -6.45
N ASP A 222 -17.77 -13.85 -6.92
CA ASP A 222 -18.54 -12.76 -6.32
C ASP A 222 -18.89 -13.03 -4.84
N GLU A 223 -19.07 -14.30 -4.47
CA GLU A 223 -19.28 -14.71 -3.08
C GLU A 223 -18.04 -14.46 -2.22
N ASP A 224 -16.85 -14.85 -2.71
CA ASP A 224 -15.59 -14.60 -2.01
C ASP A 224 -15.33 -13.11 -1.86
N LYS A 225 -15.53 -12.33 -2.93
CA LYS A 225 -15.42 -10.85 -2.88
C LYS A 225 -16.33 -10.25 -1.82
N ALA A 226 -17.60 -10.67 -1.76
CA ALA A 226 -18.54 -10.21 -0.75
C ALA A 226 -18.15 -10.63 0.68
N ASN A 227 -17.59 -11.83 0.84
CA ASN A 227 -17.08 -12.30 2.12
C ASN A 227 -15.88 -11.46 2.59
N ILE A 228 -14.90 -11.20 1.72
CA ILE A 228 -13.71 -10.40 2.05
C ILE A 228 -14.11 -8.96 2.40
N LEU A 229 -15.01 -8.36 1.64
CA LEU A 229 -15.44 -6.97 1.83
C LEU A 229 -16.21 -6.75 3.12
N GLY A 230 -16.91 -7.75 3.65
CA GLY A 230 -17.62 -7.57 4.92
C GLY A 230 -18.20 -8.84 5.55
N GLY A 231 -18.52 -9.88 4.77
CA GLY A 231 -19.13 -11.10 5.30
C GLY A 231 -18.29 -11.81 6.37
N ASN A 232 -16.98 -11.95 6.14
CA ASN A 232 -16.03 -12.55 7.08
C ASN A 232 -15.98 -11.75 8.37
N LEU A 233 -15.75 -10.44 8.26
CA LEU A 233 -15.62 -9.57 9.41
C LEU A 233 -16.91 -9.50 10.24
N ALA A 234 -18.07 -9.44 9.57
CA ALA A 234 -19.37 -9.49 10.22
C ALA A 234 -19.54 -10.74 11.10
N ARG A 235 -19.08 -11.91 10.65
CA ARG A 235 -19.08 -13.14 11.46
C ARG A 235 -18.15 -13.05 12.66
N ILE A 236 -16.94 -12.51 12.46
CA ILE A 236 -15.92 -12.36 13.52
C ILE A 236 -16.43 -11.46 14.65
N ILE A 237 -17.05 -10.33 14.33
CA ILE A 237 -17.45 -9.32 15.33
C ILE A 237 -18.89 -9.47 15.83
N ALA A 238 -19.68 -10.40 15.27
CA ALA A 238 -21.10 -10.57 15.59
C ALA A 238 -21.40 -10.65 17.11
N PRO A 239 -20.61 -11.36 17.95
CA PRO A 239 -20.85 -11.39 19.39
C PRO A 239 -20.80 -10.00 20.05
N GLN A 240 -19.88 -9.13 19.64
CA GLN A 240 -19.70 -7.81 20.21
C GLN A 240 -20.70 -6.80 19.65
N VAL A 241 -21.00 -6.88 18.35
CA VAL A 241 -22.04 -6.05 17.71
C VAL A 241 -23.41 -6.23 18.37
N ARG A 242 -23.76 -7.48 18.76
CA ARG A 242 -24.98 -7.74 19.53
C ARG A 242 -24.99 -7.04 20.89
N LYS A 243 -23.84 -6.95 21.58
CA LYS A 243 -23.72 -6.21 22.85
C LYS A 243 -23.86 -4.70 22.68
N LEU A 244 -23.44 -4.15 21.53
CA LEU A 244 -23.70 -2.76 21.16
C LEU A 244 -25.19 -2.49 20.86
N GLY A 245 -26.03 -3.52 20.79
CA GLY A 245 -27.43 -3.38 20.39
C GLY A 245 -27.60 -2.97 18.93
N GLN A 246 -26.60 -3.23 18.09
CA GLN A 246 -26.63 -2.91 16.66
C GLN A 246 -26.92 -4.14 15.82
N THR A 247 -27.50 -3.92 14.64
CA THR A 247 -27.61 -4.92 13.57
C THR A 247 -26.93 -4.34 12.34
N LEU A 248 -25.96 -5.08 11.77
CA LEU A 248 -25.27 -4.63 10.57
C LEU A 248 -26.19 -4.80 9.37
N VAL A 249 -26.46 -3.70 8.68
CA VAL A 249 -27.27 -3.69 7.46
C VAL A 249 -26.48 -3.06 6.33
N GLU A 250 -26.75 -3.49 5.11
CA GLU A 250 -26.16 -2.86 3.94
C GLU A 250 -26.62 -1.40 3.86
N SER A 251 -25.67 -0.48 3.79
CA SER A 251 -25.95 0.96 3.63
C SER A 251 -25.14 1.59 2.49
N ALA A 252 -24.39 0.78 1.75
CA ALA A 252 -23.49 1.17 0.68
C ALA A 252 -24.24 1.66 -0.58
N ASP A 253 -23.98 2.89 -1.01
CA ASP A 253 -24.28 3.34 -2.38
C ASP A 253 -23.05 3.12 -3.28
N PHE A 254 -23.04 1.97 -3.97
CA PHE A 254 -21.98 1.62 -4.92
C PHE A 254 -22.06 2.40 -6.24
N SER A 255 -23.10 3.20 -6.47
CA SER A 255 -23.25 3.93 -7.74
C SER A 255 -22.16 4.98 -7.96
N ASN A 256 -21.57 5.50 -6.88
CA ASN A 256 -20.44 6.43 -6.93
C ASN A 256 -19.14 5.76 -7.35
N TYR A 257 -18.98 4.47 -7.03
CA TYR A 257 -17.76 3.71 -7.34
C TYR A 257 -17.52 3.66 -8.86
N GLU A 258 -18.55 3.33 -9.63
CA GLU A 258 -18.47 3.19 -11.10
C GLU A 258 -18.40 4.52 -11.84
N LYS A 259 -19.02 5.57 -11.30
CA LYS A 259 -19.04 6.91 -11.92
C LYS A 259 -17.66 7.58 -11.94
N ARG A 260 -16.79 7.22 -10.98
CA ARG A 260 -15.47 7.84 -10.81
C ARG A 260 -14.35 7.13 -11.56
N ARG A 261 -14.63 5.99 -12.21
CA ARG A 261 -13.63 5.25 -12.98
C ARG A 261 -13.25 6.03 -14.25
N LEU A 262 -11.96 6.34 -14.42
CA LEU A 262 -11.45 7.06 -15.59
C LEU A 262 -11.61 6.20 -16.86
N ARG A 263 -12.50 6.62 -17.76
CA ARG A 263 -12.76 5.97 -19.06
C ARG A 263 -12.02 6.74 -20.15
N GLY A 264 -10.78 6.34 -20.43
CA GLY A 264 -9.94 6.95 -21.44
C GLY A 264 -8.61 6.22 -21.56
N PRO A 265 -7.93 6.34 -22.72
CA PRO A 265 -6.62 5.73 -22.93
C PRO A 265 -5.61 6.28 -21.91
N LYS A 266 -4.79 5.39 -21.38
CA LYS A 266 -3.73 5.69 -20.41
C LYS A 266 -2.40 5.22 -20.97
N ILE A 267 -1.38 6.07 -20.87
CA ILE A 267 0.01 5.69 -21.11
C ILE A 267 0.69 5.63 -19.76
N ASP A 268 1.11 4.44 -19.38
CA ASP A 268 1.82 4.19 -18.14
C ASP A 268 3.30 4.47 -18.32
N ALA A 269 3.81 5.49 -17.64
CA ALA A 269 5.20 5.90 -17.74
C ALA A 269 6.14 5.07 -16.86
N HIS A 270 5.64 4.10 -16.07
CA HIS A 270 6.45 3.37 -15.11
C HIS A 270 5.96 1.93 -14.90
N GLY A 271 6.70 0.98 -15.47
CA GLY A 271 6.53 -0.44 -15.19
C GLY A 271 7.80 -1.27 -15.29
N HIS A 272 7.62 -2.55 -14.99
CA HIS A 272 8.63 -3.57 -14.84
C HIS A 272 8.19 -4.88 -15.50
N ILE A 273 9.16 -5.68 -15.94
CA ILE A 273 8.92 -7.01 -16.52
C ILE A 273 9.89 -8.04 -15.95
N GLY A 274 9.37 -9.24 -15.72
CA GLY A 274 10.10 -10.35 -15.12
C GLY A 274 9.78 -10.54 -13.64
N PRO A 275 10.38 -11.57 -13.02
CA PRO A 275 10.02 -12.03 -11.69
C PRO A 275 10.49 -11.09 -10.60
N TRP A 276 9.70 -10.99 -9.53
CA TRP A 276 10.08 -10.36 -8.26
C TRP A 276 10.19 -11.41 -7.16
N PRO A 277 11.02 -11.21 -6.13
CA PRO A 277 11.21 -12.18 -5.04
C PRO A 277 10.07 -12.12 -4.00
N PHE A 278 8.82 -11.96 -4.44
CA PHE A 278 7.64 -11.81 -3.59
C PHE A 278 6.56 -12.83 -3.96
N PRO A 279 5.60 -13.14 -3.06
CA PRO A 279 4.44 -13.97 -3.39
C PRO A 279 3.47 -13.22 -4.31
N MET A 280 3.76 -13.25 -5.60
CA MET A 280 2.98 -12.60 -6.65
C MET A 280 3.06 -13.38 -7.95
N THR A 281 2.19 -13.07 -8.89
CA THR A 281 2.28 -13.61 -10.26
C THR A 281 3.42 -12.92 -11.00
N ASP A 282 4.35 -13.71 -11.53
CA ASP A 282 5.39 -13.21 -12.43
C ASP A 282 4.75 -12.57 -13.67
N CYS A 283 5.23 -11.39 -14.02
CA CYS A 283 4.64 -10.61 -15.10
C CYS A 283 5.59 -10.55 -16.30
N TRP A 284 5.27 -11.35 -17.32
CA TRP A 284 5.89 -11.25 -18.66
C TRP A 284 4.98 -10.48 -19.62
N ALA A 285 5.39 -10.29 -20.88
CA ALA A 285 4.71 -9.40 -21.82
C ALA A 285 3.20 -9.69 -21.94
N GLU A 286 2.82 -10.97 -22.05
CA GLU A 286 1.43 -11.39 -22.17
C GLU A 286 0.61 -11.14 -20.89
N ASP A 287 1.23 -11.28 -19.72
CA ASP A 287 0.55 -11.06 -18.43
C ASP A 287 0.36 -9.57 -18.16
N LEU A 288 1.36 -8.75 -18.52
CA LEU A 288 1.25 -7.30 -18.51
C LEU A 288 0.13 -6.83 -19.43
N GLU A 289 0.00 -7.38 -20.65
CA GLU A 289 -1.11 -7.03 -21.54
C GLU A 289 -2.48 -7.32 -20.94
N LYS A 290 -2.65 -8.46 -20.24
CA LYS A 290 -3.92 -8.79 -19.58
C LYS A 290 -4.27 -7.75 -18.53
N LEU A 291 -3.31 -7.38 -17.66
CA LEU A 291 -3.49 -6.35 -16.64
C LEU A 291 -3.81 -4.99 -17.26
N MET A 292 -3.06 -4.60 -18.31
CA MET A 292 -3.27 -3.35 -19.03
C MET A 292 -4.66 -3.27 -19.65
N ARG A 293 -5.13 -4.33 -20.34
CA ARG A 293 -6.47 -4.36 -20.96
C ARG A 293 -7.58 -4.25 -19.92
N LYS A 294 -7.46 -4.94 -18.80
CA LYS A 294 -8.42 -4.91 -17.67
C LYS A 294 -8.58 -3.50 -17.09
N CYS A 295 -7.49 -2.75 -17.07
CA CYS A 295 -7.41 -1.41 -16.49
C CYS A 295 -7.50 -0.27 -17.53
N GLY A 296 -7.59 -0.60 -18.82
CA GLY A 296 -7.67 0.36 -19.92
C GLY A 296 -6.38 1.17 -20.10
N ILE A 297 -5.23 0.53 -19.93
CA ILE A 297 -3.89 1.06 -20.24
C ILE A 297 -3.57 0.65 -21.68
N GLU A 298 -3.20 1.62 -22.51
CA GLU A 298 -2.97 1.41 -23.94
C GLU A 298 -1.50 1.18 -24.26
N ARG A 299 -0.61 1.87 -23.54
CA ARG A 299 0.84 1.72 -23.64
C ARG A 299 1.46 1.76 -22.26
N ALA A 300 2.55 1.02 -22.07
CA ALA A 300 3.36 1.09 -20.86
C ALA A 300 4.85 1.16 -21.22
N ILE A 301 5.62 1.96 -20.47
CA ILE A 301 7.07 2.04 -20.60
C ILE A 301 7.70 1.23 -19.46
N ILE A 302 8.45 0.20 -19.85
CA ILE A 302 8.86 -0.91 -19.00
C ILE A 302 10.39 -0.93 -18.87
N SER A 303 10.87 -1.31 -17.68
CA SER A 303 12.26 -1.68 -17.43
C SER A 303 12.35 -3.13 -16.98
N SER A 304 13.44 -3.83 -17.26
CA SER A 304 13.61 -5.22 -16.78
C SER A 304 13.86 -5.25 -15.27
N THR A 305 13.15 -6.14 -14.56
CA THR A 305 13.40 -6.38 -13.12
C THR A 305 14.81 -6.91 -12.90
N GLU A 306 15.27 -7.86 -13.73
CA GLU A 306 16.65 -8.37 -13.69
C GLU A 306 17.67 -7.24 -13.87
N ALA A 307 17.37 -6.29 -14.76
CA ALA A 307 18.29 -5.18 -15.00
C ALA A 307 18.42 -4.23 -13.82
N ILE A 308 17.37 -4.13 -13.00
CA ILE A 308 17.32 -3.26 -11.82
C ILE A 308 18.01 -3.92 -10.63
N VAL A 309 17.74 -5.20 -10.41
CA VAL A 309 18.14 -5.90 -9.18
C VAL A 309 19.45 -6.67 -9.29
N ASN A 310 19.89 -6.96 -10.52
CA ASN A 310 21.06 -7.81 -10.78
C ASN A 310 21.89 -7.27 -11.97
N ASP A 311 21.90 -7.97 -13.11
CA ASP A 311 22.72 -7.61 -14.27
C ASP A 311 21.92 -6.78 -15.27
N PHE A 312 22.26 -5.48 -15.37
CA PHE A 312 21.58 -4.56 -16.28
C PHE A 312 21.77 -4.89 -17.76
N ILE A 313 22.87 -5.54 -18.15
CA ILE A 313 23.15 -5.88 -19.54
C ILE A 313 22.27 -7.05 -19.98
N GLU A 314 22.23 -8.13 -19.20
CA GLU A 314 21.36 -9.26 -19.51
C GLU A 314 19.89 -8.85 -19.38
N GLY A 315 19.54 -8.09 -18.33
CA GLY A 315 18.17 -7.64 -18.14
C GLY A 315 17.68 -6.73 -19.27
N ASN A 316 18.50 -5.82 -19.82
CA ASN A 316 18.14 -5.04 -21.01
C ASN A 316 17.96 -5.94 -22.25
N ALA A 317 18.76 -7.00 -22.38
CA ALA A 317 18.61 -7.99 -23.45
C ALA A 317 17.33 -8.81 -23.32
N VAL A 318 16.94 -9.20 -22.10
CA VAL A 318 15.63 -9.81 -21.80
C VAL A 318 14.51 -8.87 -22.20
N LEU A 319 14.56 -7.60 -21.77
CA LEU A 319 13.54 -6.61 -22.11
C LEU A 319 13.39 -6.47 -23.63
N ALA A 320 14.49 -6.36 -24.37
CA ALA A 320 14.43 -6.24 -25.82
C ALA A 320 13.68 -7.42 -26.48
N ARG A 321 13.89 -8.66 -26.01
CA ARG A 321 13.18 -9.85 -26.49
C ARG A 321 11.70 -9.81 -26.14
N GLU A 322 11.35 -9.40 -24.93
CA GLU A 322 9.95 -9.31 -24.51
C GLU A 322 9.17 -8.20 -25.24
N LEU A 323 9.83 -7.08 -25.54
CA LEU A 323 9.22 -5.99 -26.31
C LEU A 323 8.84 -6.42 -27.73
N GLU A 324 9.47 -7.44 -28.33
CA GLU A 324 9.07 -7.96 -29.65
C GLU A 324 7.72 -8.68 -29.62
N LYS A 325 7.26 -9.12 -28.45
CA LYS A 325 6.03 -9.89 -28.29
C LYS A 325 4.78 -9.02 -28.13
N SER A 326 4.95 -7.73 -27.86
CA SER A 326 3.83 -6.82 -27.57
C SER A 326 4.06 -5.43 -28.14
N ASP A 327 3.09 -4.95 -28.93
CA ASP A 327 3.05 -3.56 -29.40
C ASP A 327 2.52 -2.58 -28.36
N MET A 328 2.02 -3.08 -27.22
CA MET A 328 1.57 -2.26 -26.10
C MET A 328 2.74 -1.80 -25.22
N LEU A 329 3.91 -2.42 -25.35
CA LEU A 329 5.06 -2.16 -24.48
C LEU A 329 6.15 -1.34 -25.18
N LEU A 330 6.70 -0.39 -24.43
CA LEU A 330 7.89 0.39 -24.76
C LEU A 330 8.95 0.14 -23.67
N GLY A 331 10.22 0.43 -23.97
CA GLY A 331 11.35 0.14 -23.09
C GLY A 331 12.04 1.38 -22.55
N TYR A 332 12.44 1.31 -21.29
CA TYR A 332 13.56 2.08 -20.75
C TYR A 332 14.84 1.24 -20.85
N VAL A 333 15.93 1.85 -21.30
CA VAL A 333 17.27 1.25 -21.12
C VAL A 333 17.66 1.46 -19.66
N THR A 334 17.82 0.37 -18.90
CA THR A 334 18.32 0.45 -17.53
C THR A 334 19.82 0.63 -17.55
N VAL A 335 20.33 1.52 -16.69
CA VAL A 335 21.75 1.90 -16.64
C VAL A 335 22.28 1.84 -15.22
N ASN A 336 23.60 1.68 -15.08
CA ASN A 336 24.29 1.61 -13.79
C ASN A 336 25.47 2.61 -13.74
N PRO A 337 25.47 3.61 -12.83
CA PRO A 337 26.53 4.61 -12.72
C PRO A 337 27.91 4.05 -12.39
N HIS A 338 27.98 2.87 -11.77
CA HIS A 338 29.27 2.19 -11.48
C HIS A 338 29.92 1.61 -12.74
N GLN A 339 29.16 1.45 -13.82
CA GLN A 339 29.57 0.84 -15.08
C GLN A 339 29.22 1.79 -16.24
N LEU A 340 29.84 2.97 -16.23
CA LEU A 340 29.53 4.06 -17.14
C LEU A 340 29.72 3.66 -18.61
N GLU A 341 30.87 3.06 -18.95
CA GLU A 341 31.17 2.67 -20.33
C GLU A 341 30.15 1.66 -20.87
N GLN A 342 29.79 0.66 -20.05
CA GLN A 342 28.77 -0.33 -20.44
C GLN A 342 27.38 0.30 -20.53
N SER A 343 27.04 1.22 -19.64
CA SER A 343 25.76 1.96 -19.71
C SER A 343 25.65 2.76 -21.01
N VAL A 344 26.73 3.40 -21.45
CA VAL A 344 26.79 4.11 -22.74
C VAL A 344 26.61 3.13 -23.91
N GLN A 345 27.30 1.99 -23.88
CA GLN A 345 27.18 0.96 -24.93
C GLN A 345 25.76 0.41 -25.05
N GLU A 346 25.10 0.14 -23.91
CA GLU A 346 23.73 -0.35 -23.87
C GLU A 346 22.73 0.70 -24.41
N MET A 347 22.90 1.97 -24.04
CA MET A 347 22.11 3.06 -24.63
C MET A 347 22.30 3.13 -26.16
N ASP A 348 23.54 3.12 -26.65
CA ASP A 348 23.85 3.18 -28.09
C ASP A 348 23.32 1.97 -28.87
N LYS A 349 23.27 0.82 -28.21
CA LYS A 349 22.73 -0.41 -28.79
C LYS A 349 21.21 -0.34 -28.90
N TYR A 350 20.50 -0.02 -27.82
CA TYR A 350 19.04 -0.16 -27.75
C TYR A 350 18.28 1.04 -28.33
N PHE A 351 18.84 2.25 -28.33
CA PHE A 351 18.21 3.41 -28.99
C PHE A 351 18.21 3.33 -30.52
N LYS A 352 18.79 2.28 -31.12
CA LYS A 352 18.58 1.96 -32.55
C LYS A 352 17.16 1.44 -32.82
N SER A 353 16.45 0.98 -31.80
CA SER A 353 15.07 0.52 -31.90
C SER A 353 14.11 1.62 -31.45
N PRO A 354 13.00 1.88 -32.19
CA PRO A 354 11.99 2.84 -31.77
C PRO A 354 11.18 2.36 -30.56
N ARG A 355 11.35 1.10 -30.12
CA ARG A 355 10.68 0.57 -28.93
C ARG A 355 11.31 1.07 -27.64
N PHE A 356 12.57 1.52 -27.64
CA PHE A 356 13.21 2.10 -26.46
C PHE A 356 13.09 3.63 -26.48
N VAL A 357 12.46 4.20 -25.45
CA VAL A 357 12.01 5.59 -25.44
C VAL A 357 12.57 6.42 -24.30
N GLY A 358 13.37 5.84 -23.41
CA GLY A 358 14.00 6.55 -22.30
C GLY A 358 15.07 5.74 -21.58
N VAL A 359 15.57 6.29 -20.47
CA VAL A 359 16.56 5.67 -19.58
C VAL A 359 15.97 5.48 -18.18
N LYS A 360 16.28 4.37 -17.50
CA LYS A 360 15.90 4.09 -16.11
C LYS A 360 17.14 3.95 -15.22
N LEU A 361 17.14 4.64 -14.09
CA LEU A 361 18.10 4.44 -13.00
C LEU A 361 17.37 4.07 -11.69
N HIS A 362 17.90 3.07 -11.00
CA HIS A 362 17.48 2.73 -9.64
C HIS A 362 18.63 2.94 -8.64
N PRO A 363 18.73 4.11 -7.99
CA PRO A 363 19.85 4.44 -7.10
C PRO A 363 19.91 3.53 -5.86
N GLY A 364 18.75 3.10 -5.35
CA GLY A 364 18.65 2.21 -4.18
C GLY A 364 19.36 0.86 -4.37
N TYR A 365 19.00 0.10 -5.42
CA TYR A 365 19.69 -1.15 -5.77
C TYR A 365 21.16 -0.94 -6.17
N ALA A 366 21.48 0.18 -6.82
CA ALA A 366 22.86 0.53 -7.13
C ALA A 366 23.67 1.00 -5.89
N GLY A 367 23.03 1.21 -4.73
CA GLY A 367 23.69 1.67 -3.50
C GLY A 367 24.37 3.03 -3.65
N ILE A 368 23.77 3.95 -4.44
CA ILE A 368 24.40 5.23 -4.81
C ILE A 368 23.46 6.41 -4.61
N SER A 369 24.00 7.58 -4.22
CA SER A 369 23.22 8.81 -4.10
C SER A 369 22.91 9.42 -5.47
N ILE A 370 21.69 9.92 -5.63
CA ILE A 370 21.19 10.56 -6.86
C ILE A 370 22.08 11.74 -7.31
N ASP A 371 22.62 12.51 -6.38
CA ASP A 371 23.42 13.72 -6.62
C ASP A 371 24.95 13.47 -6.68
N SER A 372 25.35 12.19 -6.71
CA SER A 372 26.75 11.79 -6.78
C SER A 372 27.39 12.10 -8.13
N GLU A 373 28.71 12.26 -8.13
CA GLU A 373 29.49 12.53 -9.34
C GLU A 373 29.31 11.45 -10.40
N ALA A 374 29.22 10.18 -10.02
CA ALA A 374 29.01 9.08 -10.96
C ALA A 374 27.64 9.18 -11.65
N VAL A 375 26.59 9.56 -10.92
CA VAL A 375 25.25 9.77 -11.49
C VAL A 375 25.25 11.00 -12.41
N LEU A 376 25.94 12.09 -12.06
CA LEU A 376 26.07 13.26 -12.94
C LEU A 376 26.81 12.93 -14.23
N ARG A 377 27.92 12.19 -14.17
CA ARG A 377 28.64 11.72 -15.35
C ARG A 377 27.76 10.85 -16.25
N LEU A 378 26.95 9.97 -15.67
CA LEU A 378 25.99 9.17 -16.41
C LEU A 378 24.88 10.05 -17.02
N ALA A 379 24.34 10.99 -16.26
CA ALA A 379 23.32 11.92 -16.73
C ALA A 379 23.81 12.80 -17.89
N ALA A 380 25.09 13.19 -17.90
CA ALA A 380 25.71 13.88 -19.03
C ALA A 380 25.62 13.05 -20.33
N GLU A 381 25.77 11.73 -20.23
CA GLU A 381 25.59 10.84 -21.38
C GLU A 381 24.12 10.70 -21.77
N VAL A 382 23.20 10.57 -20.80
CA VAL A 382 21.76 10.53 -21.09
C VAL A 382 21.29 11.81 -21.80
N ALA A 383 21.74 12.98 -21.34
CA ALA A 383 21.37 14.28 -21.89
C ALA A 383 21.71 14.44 -23.38
N LYS A 384 22.81 13.83 -23.86
CA LYS A 384 23.20 13.86 -25.30
C LYS A 384 22.17 13.20 -26.22
N ARG A 385 21.27 12.36 -25.68
CA ARG A 385 20.32 11.54 -26.43
C ARG A 385 18.92 12.14 -26.49
N ASN A 386 18.64 13.22 -25.75
CA ASN A 386 17.33 13.91 -25.72
C ASN A 386 16.15 12.98 -25.40
N VAL A 387 16.34 12.05 -24.45
CA VAL A 387 15.32 11.12 -23.99
C VAL A 387 15.00 11.35 -22.51
N PRO A 388 13.79 10.99 -22.03
CA PRO A 388 13.46 11.06 -20.62
C PRO A 388 14.35 10.17 -19.75
N PHE A 389 14.70 10.67 -18.56
CA PHE A 389 15.44 9.95 -17.55
C PHE A 389 14.56 9.68 -16.32
N LEU A 390 14.04 8.45 -16.20
CA LEU A 390 13.26 8.00 -15.05
C LEU A 390 14.20 7.56 -13.93
N ILE A 391 14.11 8.21 -12.78
CA ILE A 391 14.93 7.91 -11.60
C ILE A 391 14.00 7.45 -10.49
N HIS A 392 14.27 6.27 -9.92
CA HIS A 392 13.55 5.84 -8.72
C HIS A 392 13.91 6.76 -7.55
N THR A 393 12.90 7.40 -6.95
CA THR A 393 13.07 8.41 -5.90
C THR A 393 12.21 8.05 -4.69
N TRP A 394 12.83 7.46 -3.66
CA TRP A 394 12.11 6.92 -2.51
C TRP A 394 12.75 7.31 -1.18
N GLY A 395 12.01 8.08 -0.37
CA GLY A 395 12.41 8.45 0.98
C GLY A 395 12.69 9.93 1.15
N TYR A 396 12.81 10.37 2.40
CA TYR A 396 13.13 11.75 2.72
C TYR A 396 14.48 12.18 2.15
N SER A 397 14.58 13.44 1.74
CA SER A 397 15.73 14.06 1.09
C SER A 397 16.09 13.54 -0.31
N GLU A 398 15.59 12.38 -0.75
CA GLU A 398 15.86 11.87 -2.11
C GLU A 398 15.27 12.78 -3.21
N PRO A 399 14.03 13.29 -3.11
CA PRO A 399 13.52 14.26 -4.09
C PRO A 399 14.42 15.48 -4.25
N LEU A 400 14.90 16.05 -3.14
CA LEU A 400 15.72 17.27 -3.16
C LEU A 400 17.03 17.08 -3.94
N LYS A 401 17.59 15.86 -3.98
CA LYS A 401 18.81 15.53 -4.74
C LYS A 401 18.62 15.64 -6.25
N ILE A 402 17.39 15.50 -6.74
CA ILE A 402 17.06 15.67 -8.17
C ILE A 402 17.33 17.11 -8.65
N LEU A 403 17.27 18.11 -7.75
CA LEU A 403 17.53 19.52 -8.13
C LEU A 403 18.88 19.69 -8.82
N LYS A 404 19.92 19.02 -8.33
CA LYS A 404 21.26 19.12 -8.90
C LYS A 404 21.29 18.66 -10.36
N LEU A 405 20.63 17.53 -10.67
CA LEU A 405 20.51 17.02 -12.04
C LEU A 405 19.67 17.96 -12.92
N ALA A 406 18.57 18.48 -12.38
CA ALA A 406 17.67 19.36 -13.12
C ALA A 406 18.31 20.71 -13.47
N GLU A 407 19.13 21.26 -12.57
CA GLU A 407 19.88 22.50 -12.77
C GLU A 407 21.04 22.34 -13.76
N GLU A 408 21.77 21.22 -13.68
CA GLU A 408 22.90 20.90 -14.58
C GLU A 408 22.42 20.60 -16.01
N TYR A 409 21.26 19.96 -16.17
CA TYR A 409 20.71 19.51 -17.45
C TYR A 409 19.27 20.02 -17.68
N PRO A 410 19.05 21.34 -17.85
CA PRO A 410 17.72 21.96 -17.87
C PRO A 410 16.84 21.56 -19.05
N GLU A 411 17.41 21.00 -20.12
CA GLU A 411 16.68 20.53 -21.31
C GLU A 411 16.33 19.03 -21.24
N MET A 412 16.96 18.27 -20.34
CA MET A 412 16.70 16.84 -20.22
C MET A 412 15.43 16.61 -19.39
N PRO A 413 14.40 15.90 -19.91
CA PRO A 413 13.23 15.54 -19.12
C PRO A 413 13.63 14.53 -18.04
N ILE A 414 13.39 14.86 -16.78
CA ILE A 414 13.65 13.97 -15.64
C ILE A 414 12.32 13.55 -15.06
N ILE A 415 12.07 12.24 -14.95
CA ILE A 415 10.88 11.70 -14.30
C ILE A 415 11.29 11.23 -12.91
N MET A 416 10.78 11.91 -11.90
CA MET A 416 10.92 11.52 -10.49
C MET A 416 9.88 10.44 -10.18
N GLY A 417 10.36 9.21 -10.01
CA GLY A 417 9.52 8.05 -9.73
C GLY A 417 8.87 8.12 -8.34
N HIS A 418 7.70 7.53 -8.23
CA HIS A 418 6.84 7.40 -7.04
C HIS A 418 6.41 8.71 -6.39
N GLY A 419 6.67 9.85 -7.03
CA GLY A 419 6.45 11.18 -6.48
C GLY A 419 7.12 11.36 -5.14
N GLY A 420 8.37 10.89 -4.99
CA GLY A 420 9.11 10.92 -3.72
C GLY A 420 8.58 9.95 -2.66
N ALA A 421 7.61 9.10 -2.99
CA ALA A 421 6.95 8.17 -2.09
C ALA A 421 6.38 8.87 -0.84
N VAL A 422 6.96 8.61 0.34
CA VAL A 422 6.62 9.25 1.61
C VAL A 422 7.03 10.73 1.67
N ALA A 423 8.01 11.14 0.87
CA ALA A 423 8.55 12.51 0.79
C ALA A 423 7.93 13.34 -0.34
N TRP A 424 6.68 13.04 -0.71
CA TRP A 424 6.01 13.67 -1.84
C TRP A 424 5.80 15.19 -1.72
N ARG A 425 5.90 15.75 -0.51
CA ARG A 425 5.93 17.21 -0.31
C ARG A 425 7.26 17.82 -0.75
N GLU A 426 8.38 17.14 -0.52
CA GLU A 426 9.67 17.56 -1.08
C GLU A 426 9.66 17.44 -2.62
N ALA A 427 8.98 16.43 -3.17
CA ALA A 427 8.76 16.32 -4.60
C ALA A 427 7.99 17.53 -5.17
N ILE A 428 6.99 18.06 -4.46
CA ILE A 428 6.31 19.31 -4.82
C ILE A 428 7.29 20.48 -4.83
N ASP A 429 8.16 20.60 -3.83
CA ASP A 429 9.16 21.68 -3.77
C ASP A 429 10.12 21.63 -4.97
N VAL A 430 10.54 20.42 -5.38
CA VAL A 430 11.41 20.20 -6.55
C VAL A 430 10.69 20.61 -7.83
N LEU A 431 9.44 20.16 -8.00
CA LEU A 431 8.61 20.53 -9.14
C LEU A 431 8.42 22.05 -9.20
N GLY A 432 8.17 22.73 -8.07
CA GLY A 432 8.02 24.19 -8.02
C GLY A 432 9.27 24.99 -8.43
N LYS A 433 10.47 24.40 -8.30
CA LYS A 433 11.76 25.05 -8.60
C LYS A 433 12.32 24.74 -9.99
N THR A 434 11.75 23.75 -10.68
CA THR A 434 12.29 23.22 -11.94
C THR A 434 11.24 23.26 -13.05
N ARG A 435 11.68 23.17 -14.31
CA ARG A 435 10.77 23.15 -15.48
C ARG A 435 10.78 21.82 -16.23
N ASN A 436 11.87 21.07 -16.11
CA ASN A 436 12.14 19.82 -16.80
C ASN A 436 11.91 18.57 -15.93
N VAL A 437 11.54 18.74 -14.66
CA VAL A 437 11.17 17.62 -13.79
C VAL A 437 9.68 17.34 -13.90
N TYR A 438 9.37 16.08 -14.15
CA TYR A 438 8.05 15.46 -14.16
C TYR A 438 7.97 14.45 -13.01
N THR A 439 6.77 14.03 -12.66
CA THR A 439 6.59 12.95 -11.69
C THR A 439 5.41 12.07 -12.03
N GLU A 440 5.50 10.79 -11.71
CA GLU A 440 4.33 9.92 -11.57
C GLU A 440 4.18 9.56 -10.08
N LEU A 441 2.97 9.19 -9.65
CA LEU A 441 2.63 9.13 -8.22
C LEU A 441 2.42 7.71 -7.68
N CYS A 442 2.82 6.65 -8.41
CA CYS A 442 2.62 5.27 -7.97
C CYS A 442 3.35 5.01 -6.65
N THR A 443 2.69 4.29 -5.75
CA THR A 443 3.29 3.97 -4.45
C THR A 443 2.49 2.88 -3.76
N SER A 444 3.16 2.10 -2.90
CA SER A 444 2.49 1.19 -1.98
C SER A 444 1.63 1.89 -0.93
N GLN A 445 1.71 3.23 -0.83
CA GLN A 445 1.04 4.06 0.16
C GLN A 445 0.15 5.13 -0.50
N SER A 446 -1.12 4.80 -0.73
CA SER A 446 -2.08 5.67 -1.43
C SER A 446 -2.64 6.78 -0.52
N HIS A 447 -1.80 7.73 -0.15
CA HIS A 447 -2.20 8.90 0.65
C HIS A 447 -3.35 9.64 -0.02
N ARG A 448 -4.47 9.79 0.71
CA ARG A 448 -5.76 10.27 0.17
C ARG A 448 -5.66 11.59 -0.60
N ASN A 449 -4.83 12.52 -0.13
CA ASN A 449 -4.74 13.86 -0.71
C ASN A 449 -3.54 14.06 -1.65
N LYS A 450 -2.62 13.09 -1.79
CA LYS A 450 -1.33 13.27 -2.49
C LYS A 450 -1.51 13.85 -3.89
N VAL A 451 -2.36 13.24 -4.72
CA VAL A 451 -2.64 13.70 -6.09
C VAL A 451 -3.22 15.12 -6.11
N ARG A 452 -4.23 15.40 -5.27
CA ARG A 452 -4.92 16.69 -5.22
C ARG A 452 -4.00 17.81 -4.76
N GLU A 453 -3.23 17.57 -3.69
CA GLU A 453 -2.28 18.55 -3.15
C GLU A 453 -1.13 18.80 -4.14
N THR A 454 -0.61 17.77 -4.82
CA THR A 454 0.40 17.96 -5.88
C THR A 454 -0.13 18.79 -7.05
N ILE A 455 -1.31 18.47 -7.60
CA ILE A 455 -1.93 19.26 -8.69
C ILE A 455 -2.16 20.71 -8.26
N SER A 456 -2.67 20.91 -7.04
CA SER A 456 -2.96 22.26 -6.53
C SER A 456 -1.70 23.11 -6.38
N ALA A 457 -0.56 22.48 -6.09
CA ALA A 457 0.71 23.18 -5.88
C ALA A 457 1.45 23.50 -7.19
N VAL A 458 1.45 22.60 -8.18
CA VAL A 458 2.34 22.72 -9.37
C VAL A 458 1.64 22.60 -10.73
N GLY A 459 0.31 22.42 -10.75
CA GLY A 459 -0.46 22.14 -11.97
C GLY A 459 -0.39 20.68 -12.41
N TYR A 460 -1.17 20.30 -13.42
CA TYR A 460 -1.24 18.92 -13.91
C TYR A 460 -0.24 18.61 -15.04
N ASP A 461 0.33 19.63 -15.71
CA ASP A 461 1.13 19.47 -16.94
C ASP A 461 2.40 18.61 -16.76
N ARG A 462 2.88 18.47 -15.51
CA ARG A 462 4.10 17.71 -15.16
C ARG A 462 3.83 16.48 -14.30
N ILE A 463 2.57 16.07 -14.18
CA ILE A 463 2.15 14.89 -13.44
C ILE A 463 1.72 13.82 -14.45
N LEU A 464 2.48 12.74 -14.51
CA LEU A 464 2.31 11.62 -15.42
C LEU A 464 1.50 10.50 -14.75
N PHE A 465 0.84 9.68 -15.57
CA PHE A 465 0.30 8.41 -15.13
C PHE A 465 1.43 7.37 -15.07
N GLY A 466 1.55 6.69 -13.95
CA GLY A 466 2.50 5.60 -13.74
C GLY A 466 1.91 4.64 -12.71
N THR A 467 2.10 3.33 -12.86
CA THR A 467 1.58 2.37 -11.87
C THR A 467 2.62 1.51 -11.17
N ASP A 468 3.88 1.55 -11.58
CA ASP A 468 4.85 0.51 -11.23
C ASP A 468 4.41 -0.88 -11.76
N LEU A 469 3.78 -0.88 -12.94
CA LEU A 469 3.14 -2.05 -13.55
C LEU A 469 4.09 -3.27 -13.51
N GLY A 470 3.58 -4.44 -13.10
CA GLY A 470 4.39 -5.66 -13.00
C GLY A 470 5.13 -5.82 -11.68
N LEU A 471 5.22 -4.78 -10.84
CA LEU A 471 5.39 -4.91 -9.40
C LEU A 471 4.04 -4.67 -8.69
N PHE A 472 3.34 -3.60 -9.04
CA PHE A 472 1.98 -3.34 -8.55
C PHE A 472 0.94 -3.69 -9.60
N ASP A 473 -0.22 -4.14 -9.10
CA ASP A 473 -1.41 -4.30 -9.92
C ASP A 473 -2.00 -2.89 -10.19
N PRO A 474 -2.26 -2.52 -11.46
CA PRO A 474 -2.83 -1.22 -11.79
C PRO A 474 -4.16 -0.91 -11.09
N ALA A 475 -4.92 -1.92 -10.66
CA ALA A 475 -6.13 -1.76 -9.88
C ALA A 475 -5.89 -0.96 -8.58
N HIS A 476 -4.74 -1.18 -7.93
CA HIS A 476 -4.32 -0.43 -6.74
C HIS A 476 -4.13 1.06 -7.06
N VAL A 477 -3.35 1.37 -8.11
CA VAL A 477 -2.99 2.77 -8.43
C VAL A 477 -4.14 3.56 -9.05
N LEU A 478 -5.06 2.89 -9.73
CA LEU A 478 -6.30 3.50 -10.23
C LEU A 478 -7.32 3.82 -9.12
N GLY A 479 -7.05 3.37 -7.88
CA GLY A 479 -7.87 3.68 -6.72
C GLY A 479 -7.42 4.92 -5.98
#